data_AF-A0A7K2E8F7-F1
#
_entry.id   AF-A0A7K2E8F7-F1
#
_cell.length_a   1.000
_cell.length_b   1.000
_cell.length_c   1.000
_cell.angle_alpha   90.00
_cell.angle_beta   90.00
_cell.angle_gamma   90.00
#
_symmetry.space_group_name_H-M   'P 1'
#
loop_
_entity.id
_entity.type
_entity.pdbx_description
1 polymer ?
#
loop_
_entity_poly.entity_id
_entity_poly.type
_entity_poly.pdbx_seq_one_letter_code
_entity_poly.pdbx_strand_id
1 'polypeptide(L)'
;MGSELLERARDLRPAVDAGGAAAAETGATALPQELVSVCFEAGLYGALSPRAVGGAELPIDDCLDVFAEVAYGDGPSAGPSWPEPPPPASSVPTAPTASPTR
;
A
#
# COMPACT_ATOMS: atom_id res chain seq x y z
N MET A 1 7.59 10.08 8.42
CA MET A 1 6.43 10.98 8.62
C MET A 1 5.46 10.58 7.52
N GLY A 2 4.30 10.01 7.85
CA GLY A 2 3.42 9.42 6.83
C GLY A 2 2.84 10.48 5.89
N SER A 3 2.67 10.14 4.62
CA SER A 3 1.95 11.00 3.67
C SER A 3 0.46 11.07 4.03
N GLU A 4 -0.23 12.14 3.64
CA GLU A 4 -1.68 12.27 3.83
C GLU A 4 -2.45 11.10 3.18
N LEU A 5 -1.92 10.57 2.08
CA LEU A 5 -2.47 9.38 1.41
C LEU A 5 -2.36 8.10 2.24
N LEU A 6 -1.30 7.96 3.05
CA LEU A 6 -1.15 6.82 3.95
C LEU A 6 -2.16 6.87 5.09
N GLU A 7 -2.48 8.07 5.60
CA GLU A 7 -3.54 8.24 6.60
C GLU A 7 -4.91 7.88 6.02
N ARG A 8 -5.23 8.36 4.82
CA ARG A 8 -6.48 7.97 4.12
C ARG A 8 -6.55 6.46 3.85
N ALA A 9 -5.43 5.82 3.49
CA ALA A 9 -5.39 4.36 3.30
C ALA A 9 -5.73 3.62 4.61
N ARG A 10 -5.21 4.09 5.75
CA ARG A 10 -5.54 3.53 7.08
C ARG A 10 -7.02 3.71 7.42
N ASP A 11 -7.57 4.88 7.14
CA ASP A 11 -8.98 5.18 7.42
C ASP A 11 -9.93 4.31 6.57
N LEU A 12 -9.51 3.94 5.35
CA LEU A 12 -10.29 3.09 4.46
C LEU A 12 -10.16 1.60 4.75
N ARG A 13 -9.17 1.17 5.54
CA ARG A 13 -8.89 -0.23 5.81
C ARG A 13 -10.13 -1.05 6.27
N PRO A 14 -11.00 -0.56 7.17
CA PRO A 14 -12.20 -1.31 7.56
C PRO A 14 -13.19 -1.53 6.41
N ALA A 15 -13.28 -0.58 5.48
CA ALA A 15 -14.18 -0.70 4.32
C ALA A 15 -13.62 -1.68 3.29
N VAL A 16 -12.29 -1.69 3.10
CA VAL A 16 -11.60 -2.64 2.22
C VAL A 16 -11.76 -4.06 2.75
N ASP A 17 -11.55 -4.28 4.06
CA ASP A 17 -11.73 -5.60 4.72
C ASP A 17 -13.16 -6.13 4.58
N ALA A 18 -14.16 -5.28 4.85
CA ALA A 18 -15.57 -5.65 4.67
C ALA A 18 -15.91 -5.97 3.20
N GLY A 19 -15.36 -5.22 2.25
CA GLY A 19 -15.56 -5.45 0.82
C GLY A 19 -14.94 -6.75 0.33
N GLY A 20 -13.72 -7.06 0.78
CA GLY A 20 -13.03 -8.32 0.50
C GLY A 20 -13.78 -9.53 1.07
N ALA A 21 -14.26 -9.44 2.31
CA ALA A 21 -15.07 -10.48 2.94
C ALA A 21 -16.37 -10.76 2.15
N ALA A 22 -17.10 -9.72 1.76
CA ALA A 22 -18.33 -9.86 0.96
C ALA A 22 -18.06 -10.45 -0.44
N ALA A 23 -16.94 -10.08 -1.08
CA ALA A 23 -16.53 -10.67 -2.35
C ALA A 23 -16.20 -12.16 -2.19
N ALA A 24 -15.52 -12.55 -1.11
CA ALA A 24 -15.19 -13.94 -0.82
C ALA A 24 -16.45 -14.81 -0.59
N GLU A 25 -17.46 -14.30 0.12
CA GLU A 25 -18.73 -15.01 0.34
C GLU A 25 -19.48 -15.34 -0.96
N THR A 26 -19.35 -14.48 -1.97
CA THR A 26 -20.04 -14.61 -3.25
C THR A 26 -19.19 -15.25 -4.35
N GLY A 27 -17.90 -15.47 -4.09
CA GLY A 27 -16.92 -15.91 -5.09
C GLY A 27 -16.63 -14.84 -6.16
N ALA A 28 -16.94 -13.58 -5.88
CA ALA A 28 -16.67 -12.49 -6.80
C ALA A 28 -15.16 -12.24 -6.90
N THR A 29 -14.67 -12.04 -8.13
CA THR A 29 -13.27 -11.71 -8.41
C THR A 29 -13.03 -10.21 -8.58
N ALA A 30 -14.07 -9.40 -8.42
CA ALA A 30 -14.03 -7.95 -8.52
C ALA A 30 -14.50 -7.35 -7.19
N LEU A 31 -13.86 -6.25 -6.79
CA LEU A 31 -14.30 -5.45 -5.66
C LEU A 31 -15.66 -4.79 -5.95
N PRO A 32 -16.49 -4.54 -4.92
CA PRO A 32 -17.69 -3.72 -5.07
C PRO A 32 -17.34 -2.35 -5.65
N GLN A 33 -18.17 -1.87 -6.59
CA GLN A 33 -17.91 -0.61 -7.28
C GLN A 33 -17.90 0.60 -6.32
N GLU A 34 -18.68 0.51 -5.25
CA GLU A 34 -18.71 1.49 -4.17
C GLU A 34 -17.35 1.60 -3.48
N LEU A 35 -16.68 0.47 -3.22
CA LEU A 35 -15.34 0.45 -2.62
C LEU A 35 -14.30 1.06 -3.57
N VAL A 36 -14.36 0.70 -4.86
CA VAL A 36 -13.50 1.31 -5.89
C VAL A 36 -13.69 2.83 -5.94
N SER A 37 -14.93 3.30 -5.87
CA SER A 37 -15.27 4.73 -5.88
C SER A 37 -14.73 5.44 -4.63
N VAL A 38 -14.85 4.84 -3.46
CA VAL A 38 -14.30 5.39 -2.22
C VAL A 38 -12.77 5.50 -2.28
N CYS A 39 -12.07 4.48 -2.79
CA CYS A 39 -10.62 4.53 -3.01
C CYS A 39 -10.22 5.60 -4.02
N PHE A 40 -11.05 5.82 -5.06
CA PHE A 40 -10.84 6.87 -6.06
C PHE A 40 -10.98 8.27 -5.44
N GLU A 41 -12.05 8.53 -4.70
CA GLU A 41 -12.30 9.82 -4.04
C GLU A 41 -11.24 10.13 -2.97
N ALA A 42 -10.67 9.10 -2.33
CA ALA A 42 -9.54 9.27 -1.41
C ALA A 42 -8.20 9.59 -2.12
N GLY A 43 -8.16 9.51 -3.45
CA GLY A 43 -7.00 9.81 -4.28
C GLY A 43 -5.94 8.70 -4.33
N LEU A 44 -6.25 7.49 -3.84
CA LEU A 44 -5.27 6.40 -3.71
C LEU A 44 -4.65 6.00 -5.06
N TYR A 45 -5.43 6.02 -6.14
CA TYR A 45 -4.94 5.71 -7.50
C TYR A 45 -4.00 6.77 -8.07
N GLY A 46 -3.92 7.95 -7.46
CA GLY A 46 -3.06 9.05 -7.87
C GLY A 46 -1.67 9.05 -7.21
N ALA A 47 -1.32 8.06 -6.38
CA ALA A 47 -0.11 8.07 -5.56
C ALA A 47 1.18 8.28 -6.38
N LEU A 48 1.32 7.60 -7.53
CA LEU A 48 2.47 7.72 -8.44
C LEU A 48 2.26 8.71 -9.59
N SER A 49 1.06 9.28 -9.72
CA SER A 49 0.73 10.15 -10.85
C SER A 49 1.37 11.54 -10.69
N PRO A 50 1.83 12.19 -11.77
CA PRO A 50 2.42 13.53 -11.70
C PRO A 50 1.47 14.58 -11.12
N ARG A 51 1.99 15.55 -10.37
CA ARG A 51 1.18 16.68 -9.86
C ARG A 51 0.56 17.51 -10.97
N ALA A 52 1.22 17.59 -12.13
CA ALA A 52 0.73 18.32 -13.31
C ALA A 52 -0.62 17.81 -13.85
N VAL A 53 -1.00 16.57 -13.53
CA VAL A 53 -2.30 15.98 -13.89
C VAL A 53 -3.17 15.69 -12.66
N GLY A 54 -2.86 16.30 -11.51
CA GLY A 54 -3.62 16.15 -10.27
C GLY A 54 -3.22 14.95 -9.41
N GLY A 55 -2.12 14.26 -9.71
CA GLY A 55 -1.59 13.19 -8.88
C GLY A 55 -0.77 13.70 -7.69
N ALA A 56 -0.34 12.78 -6.82
CA ALA A 56 0.43 13.11 -5.63
C ALA A 56 1.94 13.14 -5.86
N GLU A 57 2.40 12.38 -6.86
CA GLU A 57 3.81 12.24 -7.22
C GLU A 57 4.66 11.96 -5.98
N LEU A 58 4.24 10.95 -5.21
CA LEU A 58 4.91 10.58 -3.97
C LEU A 58 6.27 9.91 -4.27
N PRO A 59 7.22 10.01 -3.31
CA PRO A 59 8.35 9.12 -3.25
C PRO A 59 7.93 7.64 -3.29
N ILE A 60 8.77 6.78 -3.85
CA ILE A 60 8.43 5.36 -4.07
C ILE A 60 8.21 4.61 -2.75
N ASP A 61 9.01 4.91 -1.73
CA ASP A 61 8.83 4.37 -0.37
C ASP A 61 7.45 4.72 0.20
N ASP A 62 7.04 5.98 0.12
CA ASP A 62 5.70 6.40 0.57
C ASP A 62 4.58 5.73 -0.24
N CYS A 63 4.76 5.52 -1.55
CA CYS A 63 3.79 4.77 -2.36
C CYS A 63 3.66 3.31 -1.93
N LEU A 64 4.77 2.65 -1.62
CA LEU A 64 4.77 1.27 -1.17
C LEU A 64 4.08 1.13 0.18
N ASP A 65 4.27 2.09 1.09
CA ASP A 65 3.55 2.12 2.37
C ASP A 65 2.03 2.24 2.16
N VAL A 66 1.58 3.11 1.24
CA VAL A 66 0.15 3.26 0.90
C VAL A 66 -0.42 1.95 0.32
N PHE A 67 0.27 1.33 -0.63
CA PHE A 67 -0.20 0.09 -1.25
C PHE A 67 -0.20 -1.08 -0.28
N ALA A 68 0.81 -1.17 0.60
CA ALA A 68 0.87 -2.17 1.64
C ALA A 68 -0.33 -2.04 2.58
N GLU A 69 -0.66 -0.83 3.03
CA GLU A 69 -1.81 -0.59 3.92
C GLU A 69 -3.15 -1.01 3.28
N VAL A 70 -3.39 -0.68 2.00
CA VAL A 70 -4.60 -1.11 1.29
C VAL A 70 -4.63 -2.63 1.12
N ALA A 71 -3.49 -3.25 0.79
CA ALA A 71 -3.38 -4.70 0.64
C ALA A 71 -3.61 -5.46 1.96
N TYR A 72 -3.26 -4.88 3.12
CA TYR A 72 -3.62 -5.42 4.43
C TYR A 72 -5.13 -5.42 4.67
N GLY A 73 -5.87 -4.51 4.02
CA GLY A 73 -7.32 -4.50 4.05
C GLY A 73 -7.95 -5.52 3.10
N ASP A 74 -7.39 -5.74 1.90
CA ASP A 74 -8.06 -6.46 0.79
C ASP A 74 -7.82 -7.99 0.76
N GLY A 75 -7.52 -8.61 1.89
CA GLY A 75 -7.15 -10.03 1.90
C GLY A 75 -8.34 -10.94 1.55
N PRO A 76 -8.27 -11.83 0.54
CA PRO A 76 -9.14 -13.00 0.50
C PRO A 76 -8.76 -14.03 1.58
N SER A 77 -7.70 -13.77 2.35
CA SER A 77 -7.17 -14.67 3.36
C SER A 77 -6.14 -13.98 4.26
N ALA A 78 -6.57 -13.50 5.43
CA ALA A 78 -5.78 -13.69 6.65
C ALA A 78 -5.89 -15.17 7.07
N GLY A 79 -5.44 -16.08 6.20
CA GLY A 79 -5.11 -17.45 6.58
C GLY A 79 -3.68 -17.50 7.14
N PRO A 80 -3.29 -18.54 7.90
CA PRO A 80 -2.11 -18.54 8.78
C PRO A 80 -0.71 -18.49 8.10
N SER A 81 -0.60 -18.11 6.83
CA SER A 81 0.65 -18.19 6.05
C SER A 81 1.19 -16.87 5.50
N TRP A 82 0.55 -15.72 5.74
CA TRP A 82 1.16 -14.45 5.32
C TRP A 82 2.10 -13.92 6.40
N PRO A 83 3.40 -13.70 6.10
CA PRO A 83 4.35 -13.24 7.10
C PRO A 83 4.06 -11.80 7.53
N GLU A 84 4.33 -11.50 8.80
CA GLU A 84 4.32 -10.11 9.31
C GLU A 84 5.27 -9.22 8.47
N PRO A 85 4.97 -7.92 8.34
CA PRO A 85 5.84 -7.00 7.63
C PRO A 85 7.24 -7.01 8.27
N PRO A 86 8.31 -6.96 7.45
CA PRO A 86 9.65 -6.83 7.99
C PRO A 86 9.78 -5.51 8.78
N PRO A 87 10.55 -5.47 9.87
CA PRO A 87 10.81 -4.22 10.58
C PRO A 87 11.45 -3.19 9.63
N PRO A 88 11.23 -1.88 9.86
CA PRO A 88 11.76 -0.84 8.99
C PRO A 88 13.27 -1.00 8.85
N ALA A 89 13.75 -0.89 7.60
CA ALA A 89 15.14 -1.15 7.24
C ALA A 89 16.09 -0.19 7.99
N SER A 90 16.56 -0.62 9.16
CA SER A 90 17.62 0.08 9.87
C SER A 90 18.95 -0.25 9.23
N SER A 91 19.62 0.82 8.78
CA SER A 91 21.05 0.91 8.49
C SER A 91 21.56 0.15 7.25
N VAL A 92 21.72 0.89 6.16
CA VAL A 92 22.50 0.49 4.98
C VAL A 92 23.91 0.03 5.44
N PRO A 93 24.35 -1.20 5.13
CA PRO A 93 25.71 -1.60 5.43
C PRO A 93 26.69 -0.80 4.57
N THR A 94 27.64 -0.15 5.23
CA THR A 94 28.70 0.66 4.59
C THR A 94 29.55 -0.26 3.72
N ALA A 95 29.65 0.05 2.43
CA ALA A 95 30.44 -0.74 1.47
C ALA A 95 31.92 -0.82 1.90
N PRO A 96 32.60 -1.98 1.75
CA PRO A 96 34.00 -2.11 2.12
C PRO A 96 34.89 -1.30 1.18
N THR A 97 35.76 -0.46 1.76
CA THR A 97 36.76 0.33 1.06
C THR A 97 37.77 -0.60 0.36
N ALA A 98 37.79 -0.58 -0.98
CA ALA A 98 38.81 -1.28 -1.74
C ALA A 98 40.18 -0.59 -1.53
N SER A 99 41.18 -1.35 -1.07
CA SER A 99 42.58 -0.91 -1.06
C SER A 99 43.20 -1.07 -2.45
N PRO A 100 44.02 -0.11 -2.93
CA PRO A 100 44.64 -0.19 -4.25
C PRO A 100 45.83 -1.16 -4.21
N THR A 101 45.81 -2.19 -5.05
CA THR A 101 46.98 -3.03 -5.32
C THR A 101 47.93 -2.27 -6.25
N ARG A 102 49.20 -2.22 -5.84
CA ARG A 102 50.31 -1.49 -6.45
C ARG A 102 50.93 -2.23 -7.64
#